data_AF-A0A956VXI6-F1
#
_entry.id   AF-A0A956VXI6-F1
#
_cell.length_a   1.000
_cell.length_b   1.000
_cell.length_c   1.000
_cell.angle_alpha   90.00
_cell.angle_beta   90.00
_cell.angle_gamma   90.00
#
_symmetry.space_group_name_H-M   'P 1'
#
loop_
_entity.id
_entity.type
_entity.pdbx_description
1 polymer ?
#
loop_
_entity_poly.entity_id
_entity_poly.type
_entity_poly.pdbx_seq_one_letter_code
_entity_poly.pdbx_strand_id
1 'polypeptide(L)'
;YGPYFQLGEDPEPKSKEKPRRASLWPGMTMEDVTLEDALMALEFPKTLGKHPENGKDVTVQDGPNGPYVKAGVESRSIPGGHAEMAEMDLEGALKLLAQPKQFGRRQAQSVMKDLGEHPDTKLNLTVRSGRFGPYVTDGVVNASVPKGRDPQALTREEAIELIAAREEKMRSEGKDPRAKKPTTRRSSSGGRRSTGGTRGRRRSA
;
A
#
# COMPACT_ATOMS: atom_id res chain seq x y z
N TYR A 1 10.21 -15.68 8.14
CA TYR A 1 10.90 -16.43 7.08
C TYR A 1 10.24 -17.78 6.99
N GLY A 2 9.79 -18.17 5.79
CA GLY A 2 9.12 -19.44 5.53
C GLY A 2 9.99 -20.36 4.66
N PRO A 3 9.46 -21.53 4.25
CA PRO A 3 10.15 -22.42 3.31
C PRO A 3 10.46 -21.72 1.98
N TYR A 4 11.58 -22.09 1.36
CA TYR A 4 12.05 -21.49 0.10
C TYR A 4 12.84 -22.49 -0.76
N PHE A 5 12.87 -22.23 -2.07
CA PHE A 5 13.78 -22.84 -3.03
C PHE A 5 15.07 -22.04 -3.10
N GLN A 6 16.20 -22.73 -3.26
CA GLN A 6 17.51 -22.12 -3.47
C GLN A 6 18.17 -22.74 -4.70
N LEU A 7 18.69 -21.88 -5.57
CA LEU A 7 19.55 -22.31 -6.67
C LEU A 7 21.00 -22.34 -6.21
N GLY A 8 21.59 -23.54 -6.21
CA GLY A 8 22.99 -23.77 -5.83
C GLY A 8 23.20 -23.93 -4.33
N GLU A 9 24.46 -24.09 -3.96
CA GLU A 9 24.89 -24.30 -2.58
C GLU A 9 24.89 -22.99 -1.78
N ASP A 10 24.99 -23.13 -0.45
CA ASP A 10 25.13 -21.96 0.40
C ASP A 10 26.49 -21.28 0.15
N PRO A 11 26.50 -19.95 0.00
CA PRO A 11 27.73 -19.21 -0.21
C PRO A 11 28.63 -19.33 1.03
N GLU A 12 29.94 -19.35 0.81
CA GLU A 12 30.91 -19.35 1.91
C GLU A 12 30.65 -18.20 2.89
N PRO A 13 30.88 -18.41 4.20
CA PRO A 13 30.73 -17.37 5.19
C PRO A 13 31.64 -16.19 4.83
N LYS A 14 31.02 -15.03 4.51
CA LYS A 14 31.60 -13.74 4.03
C LYS A 14 31.63 -13.53 2.51
N SER A 15 31.11 -14.44 1.70
CA SER A 15 30.88 -14.14 0.28
C SER A 15 29.77 -13.09 0.12
N LYS A 16 29.92 -12.21 -0.88
CA LYS A 16 28.88 -11.23 -1.27
C LYS A 16 27.85 -11.83 -2.22
N GLU A 17 28.04 -13.07 -2.66
CA GLU A 17 27.13 -13.76 -3.56
C GLU A 17 25.87 -14.15 -2.79
N LYS A 18 24.73 -13.61 -3.23
CA LYS A 18 23.42 -14.00 -2.71
C LYS A 18 22.88 -15.10 -3.62
N PRO A 19 22.67 -16.33 -3.12
CA PRO A 19 22.08 -17.36 -3.95
C PRO A 19 20.68 -16.92 -4.38
N ARG A 20 20.26 -17.34 -5.58
CA ARG A 20 18.89 -17.05 -6.04
C ARG A 20 17.94 -17.89 -5.20
N ARG A 21 16.97 -17.22 -4.59
CA ARG A 21 15.97 -17.83 -3.72
C ARG A 21 14.57 -17.41 -4.13
N ALA A 22 13.62 -18.31 -3.99
CA ALA A 22 12.21 -18.05 -4.17
C ALA A 22 11.43 -18.67 -3.01
N SER A 23 10.51 -17.93 -2.40
CA SER A 23 9.65 -18.48 -1.36
C SER A 23 8.69 -19.50 -1.98
N LEU A 24 8.30 -20.52 -1.20
CA LEU A 24 7.19 -21.38 -1.60
C LEU A 24 5.90 -20.55 -1.74
N TRP A 25 5.11 -20.87 -2.75
CA TRP A 25 3.82 -20.22 -2.98
C TRP A 25 2.76 -20.75 -1.99
N PRO A 26 1.70 -19.97 -1.72
CA PRO A 26 0.59 -20.42 -0.90
C PRO A 26 -0.01 -21.73 -1.45
N GLY A 27 -0.05 -22.77 -0.61
CA GLY A 27 -0.55 -24.10 -0.97
C GLY A 27 0.54 -25.11 -1.33
N MET A 28 1.78 -24.68 -1.57
CA MET A 28 2.92 -25.60 -1.71
C MET A 28 3.40 -26.06 -0.32
N THR A 29 3.64 -27.36 -0.18
CA THR A 29 4.24 -28.01 1.00
C THR A 29 5.66 -28.45 0.69
N MET A 30 6.50 -28.76 1.68
CA MET A 30 7.87 -29.23 1.40
C MET A 30 7.86 -30.64 0.79
N GLU A 31 6.80 -31.39 1.05
CA GLU A 31 6.64 -32.78 0.67
C GLU A 31 6.12 -32.95 -0.77
N ASP A 32 5.29 -32.02 -1.25
CA ASP A 32 4.61 -32.13 -2.55
C ASP A 32 5.30 -31.34 -3.68
N VAL A 33 6.27 -30.48 -3.37
CA VAL A 33 6.95 -29.64 -4.37
C VAL A 33 7.87 -30.43 -5.29
N THR A 34 7.81 -30.10 -6.58
CA THR A 34 8.65 -30.72 -7.61
C THR A 34 9.80 -29.81 -8.04
N LEU A 35 10.77 -30.37 -8.78
CA LEU A 35 11.84 -29.59 -9.41
C LEU A 35 11.27 -28.55 -10.40
N GLU A 36 10.19 -28.89 -11.11
CA GLU A 36 9.55 -28.00 -12.06
C GLU A 36 8.96 -26.77 -11.36
N ASP A 37 8.31 -26.98 -10.21
CA ASP A 37 7.79 -25.89 -9.37
C ASP A 37 8.93 -24.99 -8.85
N ALA A 38 10.04 -25.60 -8.44
CA ALA A 38 11.22 -24.87 -7.95
C ALA A 38 11.81 -23.99 -9.05
N LEU A 39 11.99 -24.54 -10.26
CA LEU A 39 12.50 -23.81 -11.41
C LEU A 39 11.57 -22.66 -11.79
N MET A 40 10.25 -22.92 -11.83
CA MET A 40 9.24 -21.91 -12.12
C MET A 40 9.28 -20.77 -11.10
N ALA A 41 9.30 -21.07 -9.80
CA ALA A 41 9.35 -20.04 -8.76
C ALA A 41 10.64 -19.20 -8.81
N LEU A 42 11.77 -19.81 -9.17
CA LEU A 42 13.08 -19.16 -9.30
C LEU A 42 13.23 -18.28 -10.56
N GLU A 43 12.30 -18.36 -11.52
CA GLU A 43 12.28 -17.45 -12.68
C GLU A 43 11.91 -16.01 -12.28
N PHE A 44 11.12 -15.83 -11.22
CA PHE A 44 10.66 -14.52 -10.78
C PHE A 44 11.76 -13.81 -9.96
N PRO A 45 12.03 -12.50 -10.20
CA PRO A 45 11.27 -11.53 -11.00
C PRO A 45 11.47 -11.68 -12.52
N LYS A 46 10.35 -11.82 -13.26
CA LYS A 46 10.32 -12.00 -14.71
C LYS A 46 9.98 -10.69 -15.42
N THR A 47 10.70 -10.35 -16.48
CA THR A 47 10.41 -9.16 -17.31
C THR A 47 9.62 -9.58 -18.53
N LEU A 48 8.41 -9.02 -18.71
CA LEU A 48 7.50 -9.37 -19.81
C LEU A 48 7.73 -8.53 -21.07
N GLY A 49 8.28 -7.33 -20.92
CA GLY A 49 8.51 -6.41 -22.03
C GLY A 49 8.51 -4.95 -21.58
N LYS A 50 8.35 -4.04 -22.54
CA LYS A 50 8.27 -2.59 -22.28
C LYS A 50 6.84 -2.10 -22.41
N HIS A 51 6.45 -1.21 -21.51
CA HIS A 51 5.16 -0.57 -21.55
C HIS A 51 5.08 0.40 -22.76
N PRO A 52 4.03 0.35 -23.59
CA PRO A 52 3.95 1.15 -24.82
C PRO A 52 3.91 2.66 -24.55
N GLU A 53 3.21 3.10 -23.50
CA GLU A 53 3.05 4.53 -23.22
C GLU A 53 4.26 5.19 -22.53
N ASN A 54 4.92 4.48 -21.61
CA ASN A 54 5.97 5.07 -20.77
C ASN A 54 7.37 4.47 -21.00
N GLY A 55 7.48 3.45 -21.84
CA GLY A 55 8.73 2.80 -22.23
C GLY A 55 9.45 2.02 -21.11
N LYS A 56 8.83 1.90 -19.93
CA LYS A 56 9.44 1.24 -18.77
C LYS A 56 9.24 -0.27 -18.83
N ASP A 57 10.17 -1.00 -18.24
CA ASP A 57 10.08 -2.46 -18.18
C ASP A 57 8.91 -2.87 -17.28
N VAL A 58 8.06 -3.75 -17.82
CA VAL A 58 6.95 -4.39 -17.14
C VAL A 58 7.49 -5.69 -16.54
N THR A 59 7.51 -5.75 -15.22
CA THR A 59 8.02 -6.89 -14.45
C THR A 59 6.92 -7.53 -13.62
N VAL A 60 6.97 -8.85 -13.49
CA VAL A 60 6.12 -9.65 -12.61
C VAL A 60 6.98 -10.12 -11.45
N GLN A 61 6.51 -9.88 -10.23
CA GLN A 61 7.26 -10.18 -9.01
C GLN A 61 6.34 -10.73 -7.93
N ASP A 62 6.87 -11.59 -7.07
CA ASP A 62 6.20 -11.99 -5.83
C ASP A 62 6.62 -11.08 -4.67
N GLY A 63 5.67 -10.65 -3.86
CA GLY A 63 5.87 -9.67 -2.81
C GLY A 63 5.15 -10.03 -1.50
N PRO A 64 5.33 -9.23 -0.43
CA PRO A 64 4.74 -9.54 0.89
C PRO A 64 3.21 -9.61 0.90
N ASN A 65 2.55 -8.93 -0.05
CA ASN A 65 1.09 -8.93 -0.18
C ASN A 65 0.60 -9.85 -1.31
N GLY A 66 1.46 -10.74 -1.81
CA GLY A 66 1.22 -11.57 -2.97
C GLY A 66 1.78 -11.00 -4.28
N PRO A 67 1.52 -11.69 -5.40
CA PRO A 67 2.13 -11.41 -6.68
C PRO A 67 1.55 -10.15 -7.33
N TYR A 68 2.41 -9.43 -8.03
CA TYR A 68 2.08 -8.13 -8.59
C TYR A 68 2.87 -7.82 -9.87
N VAL A 69 2.27 -7.00 -10.72
CA VAL A 69 2.92 -6.40 -11.88
C VAL A 69 3.45 -5.01 -11.52
N LYS A 70 4.59 -4.63 -12.10
CA LYS A 70 5.23 -3.33 -11.88
C LYS A 70 5.80 -2.77 -13.17
N ALA A 71 5.47 -1.51 -13.46
CA ALA A 71 6.06 -0.70 -14.52
C ALA A 71 6.62 0.61 -13.92
N GLY A 72 7.92 0.62 -13.62
CA GLY A 72 8.57 1.75 -12.95
C GLY A 72 8.03 2.02 -11.54
N VAL A 73 7.18 3.06 -11.41
CA VAL A 73 6.57 3.47 -10.13
C VAL A 73 5.15 2.95 -9.96
N GLU A 74 4.55 2.47 -11.05
CA GLU A 74 3.20 1.93 -11.04
C GLU A 74 3.24 0.44 -10.76
N SER A 75 2.35 -0.01 -9.89
CA SER A 75 2.22 -1.42 -9.52
C SER A 75 0.77 -1.80 -9.30
N ARG A 76 0.42 -3.05 -9.63
CA ARG A 76 -0.91 -3.63 -9.43
C ARG A 76 -0.79 -5.08 -8.99
N SER A 77 -1.58 -5.46 -7.98
CA SER A 77 -1.67 -6.85 -7.53
C SER A 77 -2.35 -7.71 -8.59
N ILE A 78 -1.95 -8.98 -8.69
CA ILE A 78 -2.54 -9.97 -9.57
C ILE A 78 -3.65 -10.70 -8.78
N PRO A 79 -4.94 -10.54 -9.11
CA PRO A 79 -6.03 -11.09 -8.32
C PRO A 79 -6.07 -12.62 -8.24
N GLY A 80 -5.70 -13.34 -9.31
CA GLY A 80 -5.65 -14.81 -9.28
C GLY A 80 -4.37 -15.39 -8.67
N GLY A 81 -3.57 -14.58 -7.97
CA GLY A 81 -2.44 -15.06 -7.21
C GLY A 81 -1.33 -15.66 -8.07
N HIS A 82 -0.69 -16.71 -7.57
CA HIS A 82 0.54 -17.26 -8.17
C HIS A 82 0.31 -18.06 -9.46
N ALA A 83 -0.87 -18.65 -9.65
CA ALA A 83 -1.23 -19.34 -10.89
C ALA A 83 -1.31 -18.34 -12.07
N GLU A 84 -2.04 -17.23 -11.88
CA GLU A 84 -2.07 -16.15 -12.88
C GLU A 84 -0.70 -15.48 -13.04
N MET A 85 0.12 -15.42 -11.99
CA MET A 85 1.49 -14.90 -12.09
C MET A 85 2.36 -15.73 -13.04
N ALA A 86 2.23 -17.06 -13.01
CA ALA A 86 2.97 -17.99 -13.86
C ALA A 86 2.63 -17.81 -15.35
N GLU A 87 1.35 -17.61 -15.65
CA GLU A 87 0.81 -17.47 -17.01
C GLU A 87 0.77 -16.02 -17.51
N MET A 88 1.13 -15.04 -16.67
CA MET A 88 1.02 -13.62 -16.98
C MET A 88 1.80 -13.23 -18.24
N ASP A 89 1.13 -12.58 -19.17
CA ASP A 89 1.69 -12.01 -20.39
C ASP A 89 1.74 -10.48 -20.35
N LEU A 90 2.39 -9.88 -21.35
CA LEU A 90 2.53 -8.42 -21.43
C LEU A 90 1.15 -7.75 -21.54
N GLU A 91 0.23 -8.31 -22.32
CA GLU A 91 -1.11 -7.75 -22.54
C GLU A 91 -1.94 -7.74 -21.24
N GLY A 92 -1.98 -8.85 -20.53
CA GLY A 92 -2.64 -8.98 -19.22
C GLY A 92 -2.03 -8.05 -18.18
N ALA A 93 -0.70 -7.92 -18.16
CA ALA A 93 -0.02 -6.99 -17.26
C ALA A 93 -0.38 -5.52 -17.55
N LEU A 94 -0.47 -5.13 -18.82
CA LEU A 94 -0.89 -3.78 -19.23
C LEU A 94 -2.35 -3.51 -18.86
N LYS A 95 -3.24 -4.49 -19.06
CA LYS A 95 -4.65 -4.40 -18.66
C LYS A 95 -4.79 -4.19 -17.16
N LEU A 96 -3.98 -4.86 -16.35
CA LEU A 96 -3.95 -4.63 -14.89
C LEU A 96 -3.43 -3.23 -14.56
N LEU A 97 -2.30 -2.82 -15.14
CA LEU A 97 -1.68 -1.51 -14.89
C LEU A 97 -2.61 -0.33 -15.25
N ALA A 98 -3.41 -0.48 -16.30
CA ALA A 98 -4.41 0.50 -16.72
C ALA A 98 -5.55 0.70 -15.70
N GLN A 99 -5.80 -0.27 -14.82
CA GLN A 99 -6.81 -0.11 -13.77
C GLN A 99 -6.38 0.96 -12.77
N PRO A 100 -7.31 1.74 -12.18
CA PRO A 100 -6.95 2.72 -11.16
C PRO A 100 -6.28 2.04 -9.96
N LYS A 101 -5.28 2.72 -9.38
CA LYS A 101 -4.59 2.19 -8.19
C LYS A 101 -5.59 2.06 -7.06
N GLN A 102 -5.93 0.82 -6.72
CA GLN A 102 -6.62 0.52 -5.48
C GLN A 102 -5.61 0.70 -4.35
N PHE A 103 -5.53 1.91 -3.80
CA PHE A 103 -4.84 2.12 -2.53
C PHE A 103 -5.50 1.17 -1.54
N GLY A 104 -4.73 0.21 -1.03
CA GLY A 104 -5.18 -0.92 -0.22
C GLY A 104 -6.41 -0.50 0.57
N ARG A 105 -7.56 -1.04 0.14
CA ARG A 105 -8.89 -0.66 0.60
C ARG A 105 -8.78 -0.53 2.11
N ARG A 106 -8.72 0.69 2.65
CA ARG A 106 -9.19 0.94 4.00
C ARG A 106 -10.58 0.36 3.92
N GLN A 107 -10.80 -0.81 4.51
CA GLN A 107 -12.09 -1.47 4.58
C GLN A 107 -13.08 -0.33 4.80
N ALA A 108 -13.92 -0.07 3.80
CA ALA A 108 -14.78 1.10 3.83
C ALA A 108 -15.56 0.97 5.13
N GLN A 109 -15.25 1.85 6.09
CA GLN A 109 -15.76 1.71 7.44
C GLN A 109 -17.27 1.80 7.31
N SER A 110 -17.95 0.67 7.51
CA SER A 110 -19.37 0.56 7.22
C SER A 110 -20.09 1.52 8.15
N VAL A 111 -20.83 2.45 7.56
CA VAL A 111 -21.69 3.37 8.30
C VAL A 111 -22.79 2.50 8.91
N MET A 112 -22.77 2.38 10.23
CA MET A 112 -23.75 1.62 10.99
C MET A 112 -25.01 2.45 11.19
N LYS A 113 -24.85 3.74 11.51
CA LYS A 113 -25.94 4.65 11.82
C LYS A 113 -25.53 6.10 11.53
N ASP A 114 -26.44 6.88 10.96
CA ASP A 114 -26.31 8.33 10.86
C ASP A 114 -27.08 8.98 12.02
N LEU A 115 -26.41 9.86 12.76
CA LEU A 115 -26.95 10.57 13.92
C LEU A 115 -27.23 12.06 13.60
N GLY A 116 -27.03 12.47 12.35
CA GLY A 116 -27.25 13.83 11.88
C GLY A 116 -26.13 14.80 12.25
N GLU A 117 -26.38 16.09 12.13
CA GLU A 117 -25.37 17.13 12.39
C GLU A 117 -25.13 17.34 13.88
N HIS A 118 -23.89 17.65 14.26
CA HIS A 118 -23.59 18.14 15.60
C HIS A 118 -24.03 19.61 15.75
N PRO A 119 -24.68 20.01 16.86
CA PRO A 119 -25.21 21.38 17.04
C PRO A 119 -24.11 22.46 16.94
N ASP A 120 -22.95 22.24 17.57
CA ASP A 120 -21.87 23.24 17.57
C ASP A 120 -20.99 23.24 16.31
N THR A 121 -20.62 22.06 15.80
CA THR A 121 -19.70 21.97 14.64
C THR A 121 -20.38 21.94 13.30
N LYS A 122 -21.68 21.63 13.24
CA LYS A 122 -22.43 21.38 12.01
C LYS A 122 -21.81 20.25 11.16
N LEU A 123 -21.04 19.36 11.79
CA LEU A 123 -20.44 18.19 11.15
C LEU A 123 -21.35 16.97 11.34
N ASN A 124 -21.42 16.10 10.34
CA ASN A 124 -22.28 14.91 10.39
C ASN A 124 -21.69 13.85 11.32
N LEU A 125 -22.42 13.52 12.37
CA LEU A 125 -22.12 12.45 13.31
C LEU A 125 -22.59 11.12 12.74
N THR A 126 -21.66 10.20 12.56
CA THR A 126 -21.93 8.85 12.07
C THR A 126 -21.27 7.81 12.96
N VAL A 127 -21.97 6.72 13.22
CA VAL A 127 -21.41 5.53 13.87
C VAL A 127 -20.87 4.61 12.78
N ARG A 128 -19.62 4.17 12.93
CA ARG A 128 -18.93 3.32 11.96
C ARG A 128 -18.29 2.12 12.63
N SER A 129 -18.18 1.02 11.88
CA SER A 129 -17.41 -0.15 12.30
C SER A 129 -15.98 -0.06 11.74
N GLY A 130 -14.96 -0.22 12.60
CA GLY A 130 -13.55 -0.18 12.23
C GLY A 130 -12.75 -1.34 12.81
N ARG A 131 -11.44 -1.40 12.46
CA ARG A 131 -10.50 -2.45 12.90
C ARG A 131 -10.47 -2.65 14.42
N PHE A 132 -10.64 -1.58 15.20
CA PHE A 132 -10.57 -1.60 16.66
C PHE A 132 -11.94 -1.69 17.34
N GLY A 133 -13.01 -1.90 16.56
CA GLY A 133 -14.39 -1.91 17.04
C GLY A 133 -15.19 -0.69 16.56
N PRO A 134 -16.46 -0.59 17.00
CA PRO A 134 -17.37 0.51 16.65
C PRO A 134 -16.90 1.83 17.24
N TYR A 135 -17.08 2.91 16.49
CA TYR A 135 -16.71 4.26 16.89
C TYR A 135 -17.64 5.30 16.26
N VAL A 136 -17.80 6.43 16.95
CA VAL A 136 -18.49 7.62 16.48
C VAL A 136 -17.47 8.54 15.80
N THR A 137 -17.87 9.13 14.67
CA THR A 137 -17.06 10.12 13.96
C THR A 137 -17.89 11.29 13.46
N ASP A 138 -17.35 12.49 13.60
CA ASP A 138 -17.84 13.72 12.94
C ASP A 138 -17.03 14.04 11.66
N GLY A 139 -16.16 13.12 11.23
CA GLY A 139 -15.23 13.29 10.11
C GLY A 139 -13.87 13.89 10.49
N VAL A 140 -13.75 14.53 11.65
CA VAL A 140 -12.50 15.13 12.16
C VAL A 140 -11.97 14.33 13.35
N VAL A 141 -12.85 13.99 14.29
CA VAL A 141 -12.58 13.28 15.53
C VAL A 141 -13.25 11.92 15.50
N ASN A 142 -12.53 10.92 16.01
CA ASN A 142 -13.02 9.54 16.12
C ASN A 142 -13.00 9.11 17.59
N ALA A 143 -14.19 8.87 18.15
CA ALA A 143 -14.39 8.42 19.52
C ALA A 143 -14.86 6.96 19.55
N SER A 144 -14.11 6.07 20.19
CA SER A 144 -14.49 4.66 20.32
C SER A 144 -15.73 4.48 21.19
N VAL A 145 -16.65 3.61 20.78
CA VAL A 145 -17.80 3.23 21.61
C VAL A 145 -17.31 2.32 22.75
N PRO A 146 -17.70 2.57 24.02
CA PRO A 146 -17.35 1.71 25.13
C PRO A 146 -17.77 0.24 24.91
N LYS A 147 -16.93 -0.69 25.38
CA LYS A 147 -17.20 -2.14 25.25
C LYS A 147 -18.46 -2.50 26.07
N GLY A 148 -19.37 -3.25 25.45
CA GLY A 148 -20.63 -3.66 26.07
C GLY A 148 -21.83 -2.76 25.75
N ARG A 149 -21.63 -1.65 25.02
CA ARG A 149 -22.71 -0.81 24.51
C ARG A 149 -23.03 -1.15 23.06
N ASP A 150 -24.33 -1.17 22.72
CA ASP A 150 -24.77 -1.41 21.35
C ASP A 150 -24.57 -0.16 20.48
N PRO A 151 -23.76 -0.23 19.40
CA PRO A 151 -23.54 0.89 18.48
C PRO A 151 -24.81 1.37 17.77
N GLN A 152 -25.82 0.52 17.61
CA GLN A 152 -27.09 0.90 16.97
C GLN A 152 -28.02 1.66 17.92
N ALA A 153 -27.91 1.40 19.23
CA ALA A 153 -28.72 2.06 20.25
C ALA A 153 -28.21 3.45 20.65
N LEU A 154 -27.01 3.85 20.22
CA LEU A 154 -26.45 5.17 20.54
C LEU A 154 -27.36 6.31 20.06
N THR A 155 -27.60 7.26 20.97
CA THR A 155 -28.35 8.48 20.66
C THR A 155 -27.39 9.58 20.18
N ARG A 156 -27.95 10.64 19.59
CA ARG A 156 -27.20 11.81 19.12
C ARG A 156 -26.48 12.51 20.28
N GLU A 157 -27.13 12.62 21.43
CA GLU A 157 -26.59 13.27 22.63
C GLU A 157 -25.36 12.52 23.16
N GLU A 158 -25.45 11.19 23.27
CA GLU A 158 -24.34 10.35 23.71
C GLU A 158 -23.16 10.39 22.74
N ALA A 159 -23.43 10.45 21.44
CA ALA A 159 -22.40 10.61 20.41
C ALA A 159 -21.66 11.95 20.55
N ILE A 160 -22.37 13.03 20.88
CA ILE A 160 -21.77 14.35 21.15
C ILE A 160 -20.85 14.28 22.37
N GLU A 161 -21.30 13.66 23.46
CA GLU A 161 -20.50 13.48 24.67
C GLU A 161 -19.22 12.68 24.41
N LEU A 162 -19.32 11.58 23.67
CA LEU A 162 -18.15 10.75 23.31
C LEU A 162 -17.13 11.52 22.48
N ILE A 163 -17.59 12.35 21.52
CA ILE A 163 -16.72 13.21 20.71
C ILE A 163 -16.08 14.30 21.56
N ALA A 164 -16.84 14.98 22.42
CA ALA A 164 -16.33 16.03 23.30
C ALA A 164 -15.27 15.49 24.27
N ALA A 165 -15.53 14.35 24.92
CA ALA A 165 -14.56 13.68 25.79
C ALA A 165 -13.28 13.27 25.03
N ARG A 166 -13.44 12.82 23.77
CA ARG A 166 -12.29 12.49 22.92
C ARG A 166 -11.48 13.71 22.53
N GLU A 167 -12.13 14.82 22.23
CA GLU A 167 -11.48 16.10 21.94
C GLU A 167 -10.69 16.65 23.12
N GLU A 168 -11.30 16.64 24.31
CA GLU A 168 -10.62 17.07 25.53
C GLU A 168 -9.36 16.24 25.77
N LYS A 169 -9.47 14.91 25.59
CA LYS A 169 -8.31 14.01 25.68
C LYS A 169 -7.24 14.33 24.60
N MET A 170 -7.63 14.65 23.38
CA MET A 170 -6.67 15.05 22.35
C MET A 170 -5.98 16.38 22.71
N ARG A 171 -6.73 17.35 23.25
CA ARG A 171 -6.17 18.64 23.69
C ARG A 171 -5.22 18.47 24.87
N SER A 172 -5.52 17.60 25.83
CA SER A 172 -4.60 17.29 26.94
C SER A 172 -3.35 16.54 26.46
N GLU A 173 -3.43 15.77 25.38
CA GLU A 173 -2.30 15.19 24.66
C GLU A 173 -1.56 16.20 23.75
N GLY A 174 -1.91 17.50 23.81
CA GLY A 174 -1.27 18.58 23.06
C GLY A 174 -1.67 18.66 21.57
N LYS A 175 -2.73 17.95 21.17
CA LYS A 175 -3.24 17.96 19.79
C LYS A 175 -4.62 18.59 19.75
N ASP A 176 -4.74 19.74 19.09
CA ASP A 176 -6.06 20.29 18.78
C ASP A 176 -6.55 19.72 17.44
N PRO A 177 -7.55 18.81 17.44
CA PRO A 177 -8.06 18.22 16.21
C PRO A 177 -8.77 19.24 15.31
N ARG A 178 -9.20 20.38 15.86
CA ARG A 178 -9.90 21.44 15.11
C ARG A 178 -9.03 22.64 14.75
N ALA A 179 -7.73 22.61 15.11
CA ALA A 179 -6.80 23.65 14.69
C ALA A 179 -6.66 23.67 13.16
N LYS A 180 -6.63 24.87 12.58
CA LYS A 180 -6.32 25.04 11.16
C LYS A 180 -4.95 24.43 10.89
N LYS A 181 -4.91 23.36 10.10
CA LYS A 181 -3.65 22.72 9.71
C LYS A 181 -2.76 23.79 9.07
N PRO A 182 -1.52 24.03 9.56
CA PRO A 182 -0.64 25.00 8.95
C PRO A 182 -0.45 24.58 7.49
N THR A 183 -0.82 25.47 6.57
CA THR A 183 -0.57 25.27 5.15
C THR A 183 0.94 25.31 4.98
N THR A 184 1.59 24.15 4.92
CA THR A 184 2.97 24.09 4.47
C THR A 184 2.99 24.61 3.05
N ARG A 185 3.43 25.86 2.88
CA ARG A 185 3.78 26.42 1.57
C ARG A 185 4.80 25.45 0.98
N ARG A 186 4.34 24.67 0.00
CA ARG A 186 5.18 23.77 -0.78
C ARG A 186 6.20 24.67 -1.47
N SER A 187 7.43 24.74 -0.94
CA SER A 187 8.53 25.35 -1.67
C SER A 187 8.70 24.51 -2.93
N SER A 188 8.37 25.11 -4.07
CA SER A 188 8.76 24.59 -5.37
C SER A 188 10.29 24.59 -5.39
N SER A 189 10.90 23.42 -5.23
CA SER A 189 12.31 23.21 -5.59
C SER A 189 12.42 23.34 -7.11
N GLY A 190 12.51 24.59 -7.56
CA GLY A 190 12.79 24.96 -8.94
C GLY A 190 14.12 24.36 -9.39
N GLY A 191 14.09 23.76 -10.58
CA GLY A 191 15.25 23.14 -11.19
C GLY A 191 16.36 24.13 -11.56
N ARG A 192 17.60 23.63 -11.50
CA ARG A 192 18.81 24.04 -12.25
C ARG A 192 19.96 23.16 -11.72
N ARG A 193 20.80 22.49 -12.51
CA ARG A 193 21.56 22.93 -13.68
C ARG A 193 21.88 21.74 -14.59
N SER A 194 21.64 21.91 -15.90
CA SER A 194 22.43 21.27 -16.94
C SER A 194 23.82 21.94 -16.97
N THR A 195 24.88 21.16 -16.83
CA THR A 195 26.25 21.61 -17.14
C THR A 195 26.64 21.04 -18.50
N GLY A 196 26.27 21.77 -19.56
CA GLY A 196 26.88 21.63 -20.87
C GLY A 196 28.19 22.40 -20.90
N GLY A 197 29.31 21.71 -20.68
CA GLY A 197 30.66 22.27 -20.78
C GLY A 197 31.28 21.93 -22.14
N THR A 198 31.13 22.85 -23.10
CA THR A 198 31.82 22.82 -24.40
C THR A 198 33.32 23.05 -24.18
N ARG A 199 34.17 22.03 -24.42
CA ARG A 199 35.62 22.24 -24.57
C ARG A 199 35.98 22.18 -26.06
N GLY A 200 36.19 23.36 -26.63
CA GLY A 200 36.79 23.52 -27.94
C GLY A 200 38.23 22.98 -27.95
N ARG A 201 38.52 22.10 -28.91
CA ARG A 201 39.87 21.73 -29.31
C ARG A 201 40.26 22.65 -30.47
N ARG A 202 41.05 23.67 -30.18
CA ARG A 202 41.81 24.41 -31.19
C ARG A 202 43.00 23.55 -31.62
N ARG A 203 43.19 23.49 -32.95
CA ARG A 203 44.45 23.28 -33.71
C ARG A 203 45.62 24.04 -33.02
N SER A 204 46.90 23.70 -33.13
CA SER A 204 47.72 23.16 -34.23
C SER A 204 49.18 23.15 -33.74
N ALA A 205 49.99 22.20 -34.21
CA ALA A 205 51.35 22.35 -34.75
C ALA A 205 51.94 20.96 -34.93
#